data_AF-A0A560FZD1-F1
#
_entry.id   AF-A0A560FZD1-F1
#
_cell.length_a   1.000
_cell.length_b   1.000
_cell.length_c   1.000
_cell.angle_alpha   90.00
_cell.angle_beta   90.00
_cell.angle_gamma   90.00
#
_symmetry.space_group_name_H-M   'P 1'
#
loop_
_entity.id
_entity.type
_entity.pdbx_description
1 polymer ?
#
loop_
_entity_poly.entity_id
_entity_poly.type
_entity_poly.pdbx_seq_one_letter_code
_entity_poly.pdbx_strand_id
1 'polypeptide(L)'
;MVNCVMTESKPDAGPGTGQDAADKPATASEGPADLAGLRAARAPGDDTPDTRPDEGYDIRIARDGTWFYHGSPIGRLPLVKLFSTVLRRDEAGDYWLITPAERGRIRVDDAPFVAVEMRREGEGRGQALSFRTNLDHWITAGAEHPIRVVIDPATGEPSPYIHVRGDIGRGLEARLNRPVFYELAGMALAAEGAAEGAAEGAGAGPAGVWSQGVFFRLEPA
;
A
#
# COMPACT_ATOMS: atom_id res chain seq x y z
N MET A 1 42.46 -26.49 -59.71
CA MET A 1 43.92 -26.68 -59.58
C MET A 1 44.33 -26.04 -58.26
N VAL A 2 44.73 -26.86 -57.28
CA VAL A 2 46.11 -26.98 -56.76
C VAL A 2 46.39 -25.89 -55.72
N ASN A 3 46.16 -26.22 -54.44
CA ASN A 3 47.15 -26.54 -53.37
C ASN A 3 47.81 -25.28 -52.77
N CYS A 4 47.64 -25.02 -51.47
CA CYS A 4 48.32 -25.65 -50.32
C CYS A 4 49.77 -25.19 -50.23
N VAL A 5 50.16 -24.63 -49.07
CA VAL A 5 51.34 -25.06 -48.28
C VAL A 5 51.38 -24.25 -46.98
N MET A 6 51.46 -25.02 -45.88
CA MET A 6 51.76 -24.60 -44.52
C MET A 6 53.24 -24.20 -44.39
N THR A 7 53.58 -23.33 -43.44
CA THR A 7 54.87 -23.45 -42.74
C THR A 7 54.73 -22.99 -41.28
N GLU A 8 55.08 -23.92 -40.39
CA GLU A 8 55.23 -23.72 -38.95
C GLU A 8 56.53 -22.95 -38.63
N SER A 9 56.54 -22.23 -37.50
CA SER A 9 57.76 -22.02 -36.69
C SER A 9 57.43 -21.64 -35.24
N LYS A 10 57.96 -22.46 -34.33
CA LYS A 10 58.14 -22.38 -32.86
C LYS A 10 59.53 -23.05 -32.59
N PRO A 11 60.26 -22.99 -31.44
CA PRO A 11 60.15 -22.35 -30.10
C PRO A 11 61.37 -21.39 -29.82
N ASP A 12 61.73 -20.82 -28.65
CA ASP A 12 61.80 -21.35 -27.26
C ASP A 12 62.05 -20.26 -26.16
N ALA A 13 61.78 -20.66 -24.91
CA ALA A 13 62.01 -20.16 -23.52
C ALA A 13 62.87 -18.89 -23.27
N GLY A 14 62.69 -18.04 -22.22
CA GLY A 14 62.05 -18.00 -20.89
C GLY A 14 62.80 -16.91 -20.05
N PRO A 15 62.79 -16.83 -18.70
CA PRO A 15 61.71 -16.78 -17.71
C PRO A 15 61.60 -15.38 -17.02
N GLY A 16 60.55 -15.14 -16.22
CA GLY A 16 60.43 -13.92 -15.42
C GLY A 16 59.48 -14.08 -14.23
N THR A 17 60.03 -14.52 -13.11
CA THR A 17 59.45 -14.50 -11.75
C THR A 17 59.34 -13.06 -11.24
N GLY A 18 58.28 -12.73 -10.50
CA GLY A 18 58.21 -11.48 -9.76
C GLY A 18 56.82 -11.11 -9.30
N GLN A 19 56.62 -11.17 -7.99
CA GLN A 19 55.36 -11.15 -7.26
C GLN A 19 55.15 -9.78 -6.60
N ASP A 20 53.88 -9.48 -6.32
CA ASP A 20 53.36 -8.63 -5.24
C ASP A 20 53.11 -7.11 -5.38
N ALA A 21 51.85 -6.80 -5.00
CA ALA A 21 51.37 -5.69 -4.19
C ALA A 21 51.19 -4.29 -4.82
N ALA A 22 49.93 -3.93 -5.09
CA ALA A 22 49.14 -3.03 -4.22
C ALA A 22 47.91 -2.51 -4.99
N ASP A 23 46.82 -3.26 -4.97
CA ASP A 23 45.49 -2.74 -5.30
C ASP A 23 44.99 -1.95 -4.09
N LYS A 24 44.76 -0.65 -4.28
CA LYS A 24 44.29 0.26 -3.23
C LYS A 24 42.77 0.34 -3.35
N PRO A 25 41.99 -0.06 -2.33
CA PRO A 25 40.56 -0.24 -2.50
C PRO A 25 39.85 1.10 -2.64
N ALA A 26 38.93 1.14 -3.61
CA ALA A 26 37.90 2.15 -3.70
C ALA A 26 37.01 2.09 -2.43
N THR A 27 36.72 3.29 -1.92
CA THR A 27 35.90 3.57 -0.75
C THR A 27 34.59 2.79 -0.74
N ALA A 28 34.36 2.07 0.35
CA ALA A 28 33.14 1.33 0.62
C ALA A 28 31.92 2.27 0.64
N SER A 29 30.96 2.01 -0.24
CA SER A 29 29.60 2.52 -0.09
C SER A 29 28.95 1.78 1.07
N GLU A 30 28.62 2.50 2.14
CA GLU A 30 27.79 1.99 3.23
C GLU A 30 26.43 1.61 2.65
N GLY A 31 26.14 0.30 2.61
CA GLY A 31 24.84 -0.22 2.23
C GLY A 31 23.78 0.18 3.26
N PRO A 32 22.51 0.32 2.86
CA PRO A 32 21.47 0.74 3.78
C PRO A 32 21.31 -0.27 4.91
N ALA A 33 21.14 0.30 6.10
CA ALA A 33 20.96 -0.33 7.40
C ALA A 33 20.31 -1.72 7.40
N ASP A 34 20.88 -2.56 8.27
CA ASP A 34 20.46 -3.91 8.64
C ASP A 34 18.91 -4.07 8.69
N LEU A 35 18.38 -4.79 7.70
CA LEU A 35 16.95 -5.09 7.55
C LEU A 35 16.37 -5.93 8.71
N ALA A 36 17.20 -6.50 9.59
CA ALA A 36 16.73 -7.29 10.73
C ALA A 36 16.13 -6.44 11.87
N GLY A 37 16.39 -5.13 11.91
CA GLY A 37 16.05 -4.25 13.03
C GLY A 37 14.61 -3.69 13.06
N LEU A 38 13.80 -3.82 12.01
CA LEU A 38 12.44 -3.25 11.98
C LEU A 38 11.42 -3.99 12.86
N ARG A 39 11.80 -5.09 13.51
CA ARG A 39 10.93 -5.84 14.43
C ARG A 39 10.99 -5.28 15.85
N ALA A 40 10.36 -4.14 16.04
CA ALA A 40 9.55 -3.84 17.22
C ALA A 40 8.81 -2.52 16.97
N ALA A 41 7.72 -2.58 16.22
CA ALA A 41 6.71 -1.54 16.38
C ALA A 41 6.27 -1.56 17.85
N ARG A 42 6.12 -0.37 18.43
CA ARG A 42 5.55 -0.14 19.76
C ARG A 42 4.32 -1.05 19.98
N ALA A 43 4.19 -1.61 21.19
CA ALA A 43 3.11 -2.52 21.52
C ALA A 43 1.75 -1.90 21.12
N PRO A 44 0.84 -2.66 20.49
CA PRO A 44 -0.50 -2.16 20.21
C PRO A 44 -1.17 -1.74 21.54
N GLY A 45 -1.59 -0.47 21.64
CA GLY A 45 -2.26 0.10 22.82
C GLY A 45 -1.42 1.00 23.74
N ASP A 46 -0.19 1.39 23.34
CA ASP A 46 0.52 2.47 24.02
C ASP A 46 0.16 3.83 23.39
N ASP A 47 -0.83 4.47 23.99
CA ASP A 47 -1.39 5.76 23.55
C ASP A 47 -0.56 6.97 23.98
N THR A 48 0.57 6.78 24.68
CA THR A 48 1.39 7.94 25.05
C THR A 48 2.06 8.54 23.81
N PRO A 49 2.03 9.87 23.59
CA PRO A 49 2.63 10.47 22.41
C PRO A 49 4.11 10.10 22.28
N ASP A 50 4.53 9.61 21.11
CA ASP A 50 5.95 9.42 20.82
C ASP A 50 6.63 10.81 20.75
N THR A 51 7.62 11.05 21.62
CA THR A 51 8.29 12.35 21.76
C THR A 51 9.64 12.42 21.07
N ARG A 52 10.05 11.35 20.37
CA ARG A 52 11.29 11.36 19.58
C ARG A 52 11.22 12.41 18.46
N PRO A 53 12.37 13.01 18.10
CA PRO A 53 12.43 14.05 17.07
C PRO A 53 11.94 13.53 15.71
N ASP A 54 11.40 14.43 14.90
CA ASP A 54 11.06 14.16 13.51
C ASP A 54 12.33 14.21 12.66
N GLU A 55 12.74 13.07 12.13
CA GLU A 55 13.89 12.95 11.22
C GLU A 55 13.60 13.56 9.82
N GLY A 56 12.34 13.86 9.50
CA GLY A 56 11.97 14.55 8.26
C GLY A 56 12.23 13.74 6.99
N TYR A 57 11.59 12.58 6.85
CA TYR A 57 11.77 11.73 5.67
C TYR A 57 11.13 12.36 4.42
N ASP A 58 11.91 12.48 3.33
CA ASP A 58 11.40 12.87 2.00
C ASP A 58 10.72 11.67 1.30
N ILE A 59 9.65 11.19 1.94
CA ILE A 59 8.80 10.12 1.45
C ILE A 59 7.40 10.68 1.19
N ARG A 60 6.84 10.35 0.03
CA ARG A 60 5.47 10.68 -0.34
C ARG A 60 4.72 9.45 -0.84
N ILE A 61 3.50 9.25 -0.36
CA ILE A 61 2.54 8.31 -0.94
C ILE A 61 1.58 9.11 -1.80
N ALA A 62 1.64 8.89 -3.11
CA ALA A 62 0.74 9.52 -4.06
C ALA A 62 -0.67 8.93 -3.96
N ARG A 63 -1.66 9.66 -4.49
CA ARG A 63 -3.08 9.26 -4.49
C ARG A 63 -3.34 7.90 -5.17
N ASP A 64 -2.50 7.48 -6.11
CA ASP A 64 -2.57 6.18 -6.78
C ASP A 64 -1.93 5.04 -5.98
N GLY A 65 -1.35 5.34 -4.81
CA GLY A 65 -0.65 4.40 -3.94
C GLY A 65 0.84 4.24 -4.26
N THR A 66 1.38 4.97 -5.23
CA THR A 66 2.82 4.96 -5.57
C THR A 66 3.62 5.64 -4.46
N TRP A 67 4.64 4.96 -3.95
CA TRP A 67 5.59 5.52 -2.99
C TRP A 67 6.74 6.20 -3.70
N PHE A 68 7.12 7.39 -3.24
CA PHE A 68 8.25 8.17 -3.72
C PHE A 68 9.26 8.39 -2.60
N TYR A 69 10.54 8.37 -2.94
CA TYR A 69 11.65 8.80 -2.09
C TYR A 69 12.51 9.79 -2.87
N HIS A 70 12.71 10.99 -2.35
CA HIS A 70 13.38 12.09 -3.08
C HIS A 70 12.84 12.30 -4.50
N GLY A 71 11.50 12.30 -4.62
CA GLY A 71 10.80 12.46 -5.89
C GLY A 71 10.89 11.28 -6.86
N SER A 72 11.65 10.23 -6.55
CA SER A 72 11.79 9.03 -7.40
C SER A 72 10.86 7.91 -6.92
N PRO A 73 10.12 7.23 -7.83
CA PRO A 73 9.20 6.17 -7.43
C PRO A 73 9.95 4.92 -6.93
N ILE A 74 9.43 4.31 -5.86
CA ILE A 74 9.95 3.06 -5.30
C ILE A 74 9.19 1.89 -5.93
N GLY A 75 9.78 1.25 -6.95
CA GLY A 75 9.17 0.10 -7.63
C GLY A 75 9.28 -1.24 -6.90
N ARG A 76 9.96 -1.30 -5.75
CA ARG A 76 10.20 -2.54 -5.00
C ARG A 76 9.07 -2.82 -4.02
N LEU A 77 8.06 -3.56 -4.49
CA LEU A 77 6.88 -3.89 -3.68
C LEU A 77 7.21 -4.47 -2.28
N PRO A 78 8.13 -5.44 -2.11
CA PRO A 78 8.46 -5.95 -0.77
C PRO A 78 8.97 -4.88 0.21
N LEU A 79 9.73 -3.89 -0.29
CA LEU A 79 10.23 -2.78 0.51
C LEU A 79 9.09 -1.83 0.91
N VAL A 80 8.19 -1.53 -0.02
CA VAL A 80 6.99 -0.73 0.25
C VAL A 80 6.11 -1.41 1.29
N LYS A 81 5.90 -2.74 1.19
CA LYS A 81 5.17 -3.51 2.20
C LYS A 81 5.81 -3.39 3.57
N LEU A 82 7.14 -3.48 3.66
CA LEU A 82 7.88 -3.33 4.92
C LEU A 82 7.62 -1.95 5.56
N PHE A 83 7.84 -0.86 4.82
CA PHE A 83 7.56 0.49 5.34
C PHE A 83 6.08 0.67 5.71
N SER A 84 5.17 0.06 4.95
CA SER A 84 3.75 0.11 5.27
C SER A 84 3.39 -0.54 6.60
N THR A 85 4.23 -1.42 7.19
CA THR A 85 3.96 -2.02 8.50
C THR A 85 4.19 -1.07 9.67
N VAL A 86 5.16 -0.17 9.52
CA VAL A 86 5.56 0.83 10.52
C VAL A 86 4.83 2.16 10.35
N LEU A 87 4.00 2.29 9.32
CA LEU A 87 3.14 3.45 9.12
C LEU A 87 2.10 3.59 10.25
N ARG A 88 1.99 4.80 10.79
CA ARG A 88 1.01 5.22 11.79
C ARG A 88 0.41 6.56 11.38
N ARG A 89 -0.78 6.85 11.91
CA ARG A 89 -1.43 8.16 11.81
C ARG A 89 -1.70 8.67 13.21
N ASP A 90 -1.37 9.92 13.47
CA ASP A 90 -1.60 10.54 14.79
C ASP A 90 -2.94 11.27 14.86
N GLU A 91 -3.23 11.85 16.03
CA GLU A 91 -4.47 12.59 16.30
C GLU A 91 -4.61 13.87 15.47
N ALA A 92 -3.50 14.49 15.06
CA ALA A 92 -3.50 15.64 14.17
C ALA A 92 -3.78 15.23 12.70
N GLY A 93 -3.76 13.94 12.41
CA GLY A 93 -4.00 13.36 11.09
C GLY A 93 -2.73 13.17 10.27
N ASP A 94 -1.56 13.36 10.86
CA ASP A 94 -0.26 13.24 10.22
C ASP A 94 0.20 11.79 10.10
N TYR A 95 0.96 11.50 9.04
CA TYR A 95 1.47 10.17 8.75
C TYR A 95 2.94 10.04 9.13
N TRP A 96 3.27 8.95 9.81
CA TRP A 96 4.58 8.71 10.39
C TRP A 96 5.06 7.31 10.08
N LEU A 97 6.33 7.17 9.71
CA LEU A 97 7.03 5.88 9.76
C LEU A 97 7.71 5.79 11.13
N ILE A 98 7.30 4.80 11.93
CA ILE A 98 7.76 4.65 13.32
C ILE A 98 8.43 3.30 13.50
N THR A 99 9.75 3.31 13.72
CA THR A 99 10.56 2.13 14.05
C THR A 99 11.05 2.23 15.52
N PRO A 100 11.65 1.18 16.10
CA PRO A 100 12.20 1.26 17.46
C PRO A 100 13.28 2.34 17.61
N ALA A 101 14.08 2.56 16.57
CA ALA A 101 15.18 3.52 16.58
C ALA A 101 14.72 4.94 16.20
N GLU A 102 13.88 5.04 15.18
CA GLU A 102 13.62 6.32 14.50
C GLU A 102 12.12 6.57 14.29
N ARG A 103 11.79 7.86 14.10
CA ARG A 103 10.49 8.33 13.66
C ARG A 103 10.69 9.45 12.64
N GLY A 104 9.95 9.40 11.54
CA GLY A 104 9.91 10.52 10.60
C GLY A 104 8.56 10.67 9.92
N ARG A 105 8.17 11.92 9.73
CA ARG A 105 6.92 12.30 9.05
C ARG A 105 7.03 12.03 7.56
N ILE A 106 5.93 11.64 6.94
CA ILE A 106 5.82 11.46 5.49
C ILE A 106 4.62 12.21 4.95
N ARG A 107 4.62 12.49 3.64
CA ARG A 107 3.45 13.06 2.97
C ARG A 107 2.55 11.94 2.43
N VAL A 108 1.25 12.07 2.61
CA VAL A 108 0.26 11.21 1.97
C VAL A 108 -0.76 12.11 1.29
N ASP A 109 -0.91 11.97 -0.02
CA ASP A 109 -1.74 12.88 -0.80
C ASP A 109 -3.25 12.64 -0.59
N ASP A 110 -3.64 11.43 -0.17
CA ASP A 110 -5.06 11.04 0.02
C ASP A 110 -5.18 9.93 1.08
N ALA A 111 -4.84 8.69 0.71
CA ALA A 111 -4.82 7.54 1.59
C ALA A 111 -3.54 6.71 1.35
N PRO A 112 -3.00 6.04 2.38
CA PRO A 112 -1.75 5.29 2.25
C PRO A 112 -1.88 4.00 1.44
N PHE A 113 -3.10 3.51 1.24
CA PHE A 113 -3.41 2.30 0.50
C PHE A 113 -4.49 2.56 -0.54
N VAL A 114 -4.50 1.74 -1.59
CA VAL A 114 -5.57 1.74 -2.61
C VAL A 114 -6.14 0.34 -2.70
N ALA A 115 -7.45 0.17 -2.52
CA ALA A 115 -8.14 -1.08 -2.80
C ALA A 115 -8.32 -1.25 -4.32
N VAL A 116 -7.75 -2.33 -4.85
CA VAL A 116 -7.60 -2.57 -6.30
C VAL A 116 -8.40 -3.76 -6.82
N GLU A 117 -8.87 -4.63 -5.93
CA GLU A 117 -9.69 -5.80 -6.25
C GLU A 117 -10.72 -5.99 -5.14
N MET A 118 -11.92 -6.43 -5.51
CA MET A 118 -12.95 -6.88 -4.57
C MET A 118 -13.24 -8.37 -4.82
N ARG A 119 -13.56 -9.08 -3.75
CA ARG A 119 -14.12 -10.44 -3.78
C ARG A 119 -15.38 -10.48 -2.94
N ARG A 120 -16.35 -11.23 -3.42
CA ARG A 120 -17.63 -11.47 -2.76
C ARG A 120 -17.74 -12.94 -2.42
N GLU A 121 -18.06 -13.23 -1.17
CA GLU A 121 -18.37 -14.58 -0.70
C GLU A 121 -19.74 -14.60 -0.03
N GLY A 122 -20.56 -15.61 -0.34
CA GLY A 122 -21.93 -15.70 0.16
C GLY A 122 -22.89 -14.68 -0.48
N GLU A 123 -24.08 -14.57 0.12
CA GLU A 123 -25.21 -13.81 -0.45
C GLU A 123 -26.00 -13.04 0.62
N GLY A 124 -26.82 -12.08 0.16
CA GLY A 124 -27.71 -11.30 1.00
C GLY A 124 -26.98 -10.49 2.08
N ARG A 125 -27.59 -10.36 3.25
CA ARG A 125 -27.06 -9.54 4.36
C ARG A 125 -25.80 -10.14 5.01
N GLY A 126 -25.61 -11.45 4.88
CA GLY A 126 -24.48 -12.17 5.45
C GLY A 126 -23.27 -12.32 4.52
N GLN A 127 -23.32 -11.79 3.30
CA GLN A 127 -22.20 -11.84 2.37
C GLN A 127 -20.95 -11.18 2.97
N ALA A 128 -19.76 -11.57 2.52
CA ALA A 128 -18.50 -10.94 2.88
C ALA A 128 -17.90 -10.27 1.65
N LEU A 129 -17.60 -8.97 1.78
CA LEU A 129 -16.91 -8.18 0.76
C LEU A 129 -15.47 -7.95 1.21
N SER A 130 -14.53 -8.59 0.51
CA SER A 130 -13.10 -8.53 0.80
C SER A 130 -12.39 -7.71 -0.27
N PHE A 131 -11.47 -6.84 0.14
CA PHE A 131 -10.76 -5.92 -0.73
C PHE A 131 -9.26 -6.18 -0.66
N ARG A 132 -8.60 -6.33 -1.81
CA ARG A 132 -7.14 -6.40 -1.89
C ARG A 132 -6.58 -5.01 -2.08
N THR A 133 -5.58 -4.63 -1.30
CA THR A 133 -4.85 -3.37 -1.51
C THR A 133 -3.80 -3.51 -2.62
N ASN A 134 -3.28 -2.37 -3.08
CA ASN A 134 -2.10 -2.28 -3.95
C ASN A 134 -0.84 -2.92 -3.34
N LEU A 135 -0.87 -3.28 -2.05
CA LEU A 135 0.19 -3.98 -1.32
C LEU A 135 -0.16 -5.46 -1.04
N ASP A 136 -1.19 -6.00 -1.70
CA ASP A 136 -1.71 -7.36 -1.58
C ASP A 136 -2.17 -7.76 -0.17
N HIS A 137 -2.63 -6.80 0.63
CA HIS A 137 -3.32 -7.12 1.88
C HIS A 137 -4.81 -7.23 1.62
N TRP A 138 -5.43 -8.29 2.14
CA TRP A 138 -6.88 -8.47 2.10
C TRP A 138 -7.51 -7.90 3.37
N ILE A 139 -8.54 -7.08 3.19
CA ILE A 139 -9.37 -6.52 4.26
C ILE A 139 -10.83 -6.83 3.96
N THR A 140 -11.54 -7.44 4.90
CA THR A 140 -12.97 -7.71 4.76
C THR A 140 -13.78 -6.61 5.41
N ALA A 141 -14.70 -5.99 4.67
CA ALA A 141 -15.57 -4.96 5.19
C ALA A 141 -16.49 -5.54 6.28
N GLY A 142 -16.54 -4.85 7.41
CA GLY A 142 -17.26 -5.28 8.61
C GLY A 142 -17.23 -4.19 9.68
N ALA A 143 -17.62 -4.53 10.91
CA ALA A 143 -17.64 -3.57 12.01
C ALA A 143 -16.24 -3.01 12.35
N GLU A 144 -15.19 -3.82 12.19
CA GLU A 144 -13.79 -3.42 12.43
C GLU A 144 -13.16 -2.68 11.25
N HIS A 145 -13.69 -2.90 10.04
CA HIS A 145 -13.19 -2.33 8.79
C HIS A 145 -14.33 -1.65 8.02
N PRO A 146 -14.93 -0.58 8.57
CA PRO A 146 -16.06 0.06 7.94
C PRO A 146 -15.69 0.72 6.62
N ILE A 147 -16.66 0.75 5.70
CA ILE A 147 -16.61 1.55 4.49
C ILE A 147 -17.24 2.91 4.78
N ARG A 148 -16.58 3.99 4.35
CA ARG A 148 -17.13 5.35 4.34
C ARG A 148 -16.97 5.99 2.96
N VAL A 149 -17.87 6.90 2.61
CA VAL A 149 -17.78 7.69 1.38
C VAL A 149 -17.61 9.15 1.75
N VAL A 150 -16.67 9.83 1.09
CA VAL A 150 -16.47 11.28 1.18
C VAL A 150 -16.60 11.87 -0.21
N ILE A 151 -17.29 13.01 -0.31
CA ILE A 151 -17.34 13.78 -1.55
C ILE A 151 -16.09 14.63 -1.65
N ASP A 152 -15.34 14.47 -2.74
CA ASP A 152 -14.23 15.35 -3.05
C ASP A 152 -14.78 16.78 -3.28
N PRO A 153 -14.37 17.78 -2.48
CA PRO A 153 -14.92 19.13 -2.58
C PRO A 153 -14.55 19.84 -3.89
N ALA A 154 -13.48 19.43 -4.56
CA ALA A 154 -13.03 20.03 -5.81
C ALA A 154 -13.74 19.42 -7.03
N THR A 155 -14.00 18.12 -7.01
CA THR A 155 -14.59 17.41 -8.16
C THR A 155 -16.07 17.09 -8.00
N GLY A 156 -16.59 17.06 -6.76
CA GLY A 156 -17.93 16.57 -6.44
C GLY A 156 -18.08 15.05 -6.57
N GLU A 157 -17.00 14.32 -6.91
CA GLU A 157 -17.06 12.87 -7.06
C GLU A 157 -16.97 12.16 -5.68
N PRO A 158 -17.73 11.07 -5.47
CA PRO A 158 -17.59 10.24 -4.28
C PRO A 158 -16.26 9.47 -4.30
N SER A 159 -15.55 9.51 -3.18
CA SER A 159 -14.35 8.73 -2.89
C SER A 159 -14.65 7.77 -1.72
N PRO A 160 -14.75 6.46 -1.98
CA PRO A 160 -14.95 5.48 -0.91
C PRO A 160 -13.62 5.08 -0.28
N TYR A 161 -13.66 4.80 1.01
CA TYR A 161 -12.53 4.33 1.80
C TYR A 161 -12.96 3.14 2.66
N ILE A 162 -12.10 2.16 2.80
CA ILE A 162 -12.22 1.09 3.78
C ILE A 162 -11.16 1.26 4.86
N HIS A 163 -11.55 1.19 6.13
CA HIS A 163 -10.60 1.21 7.23
C HIS A 163 -9.70 -0.04 7.22
N VAL A 164 -8.40 0.16 7.46
CA VAL A 164 -7.40 -0.91 7.45
C VAL A 164 -6.94 -1.23 8.87
N ARG A 165 -6.54 -0.23 9.67
CA ARG A 165 -6.08 -0.42 11.06
C ARG A 165 -5.94 0.90 11.82
N GLY A 166 -5.78 0.80 13.14
CA GLY A 166 -5.78 1.93 14.07
C GLY A 166 -7.20 2.34 14.46
N ASP A 167 -7.37 3.50 15.07
CA ASP A 167 -8.68 3.98 15.52
C ASP A 167 -9.63 4.19 14.34
N ILE A 168 -10.85 3.66 14.42
CA ILE A 168 -11.87 3.90 13.39
C ILE A 168 -12.18 5.40 13.32
N GLY A 169 -12.20 5.95 12.11
CA GLY A 169 -12.38 7.38 11.83
C GLY A 169 -11.10 8.21 11.89
N ARG A 170 -10.00 7.68 12.44
CA ARG A 170 -8.71 8.38 12.59
C ARG A 170 -7.51 7.59 12.08
N GLY A 171 -7.71 6.31 11.78
CA GLY A 171 -6.67 5.36 11.44
C GLY A 171 -6.23 5.42 10.00
N LEU A 172 -5.59 4.33 9.57
CA LEU A 172 -5.17 4.14 8.19
C LEU A 172 -6.29 3.51 7.39
N GLU A 173 -6.47 4.00 6.18
CA GLU A 173 -7.56 3.59 5.29
C GLU A 173 -7.01 3.27 3.91
N ALA A 174 -7.76 2.50 3.14
CA ALA A 174 -7.52 2.27 1.73
C ALA A 174 -8.61 2.95 0.90
N ARG A 175 -8.22 3.78 -0.05
CA ARG A 175 -9.16 4.35 -1.03
C ARG A 175 -9.57 3.28 -2.03
N LEU A 176 -10.85 3.13 -2.29
CA LEU A 176 -11.32 2.26 -3.36
C LEU A 176 -11.02 2.91 -4.71
N ASN A 177 -10.35 2.18 -5.60
CA ASN A 177 -10.17 2.67 -6.96
C ASN A 177 -11.52 2.69 -7.71
N ARG A 178 -11.55 3.38 -8.86
CA ARG A 178 -12.80 3.54 -9.63
C ARG A 178 -13.42 2.20 -10.04
N PRO A 179 -12.68 1.22 -10.59
CA PRO A 179 -13.26 -0.10 -10.91
C PRO A 179 -13.93 -0.79 -9.72
N VAL A 180 -13.25 -0.86 -8.57
CA VAL A 180 -13.78 -1.48 -7.34
C VAL A 180 -15.01 -0.72 -6.84
N PHE A 181 -14.98 0.61 -6.87
CA PHE A 181 -16.13 1.41 -6.50
C PHE A 181 -17.34 1.17 -7.42
N TYR A 182 -17.14 1.08 -8.74
CA TYR A 182 -18.23 0.83 -9.66
C TYR A 182 -18.84 -0.56 -9.50
N GLU A 183 -18.02 -1.57 -9.21
CA GLU A 183 -18.53 -2.89 -8.85
C GLU A 183 -19.41 -2.82 -7.59
N LEU A 184 -18.94 -2.13 -6.55
CA LEU A 184 -19.69 -1.92 -5.30
C LEU A 184 -21.00 -1.15 -5.51
N ALA A 185 -20.97 -0.07 -6.31
CA ALA A 185 -22.13 0.73 -6.64
C ALA A 185 -23.15 -0.07 -7.48
N GLY A 186 -22.69 -0.88 -8.42
CA GLY A 186 -23.54 -1.79 -9.19
C GLY A 186 -24.28 -2.79 -8.30
N MET A 187 -23.61 -3.30 -7.25
CA MET A 187 -24.25 -4.17 -6.26
C MET A 187 -25.32 -3.43 -5.45
N ALA A 188 -25.09 -2.18 -5.06
CA ALA A 188 -26.06 -1.37 -4.34
C ALA A 188 -27.32 -1.13 -5.18
N LEU A 189 -27.15 -0.69 -6.43
CA LEU A 189 -28.26 -0.42 -7.36
C LEU A 189 -29.08 -1.68 -7.64
N ALA A 190 -28.43 -2.84 -7.79
CA ALA A 190 -29.12 -4.11 -7.99
C ALA A 190 -29.96 -4.52 -6.77
N ALA A 191 -29.51 -4.19 -5.55
CA ALA A 191 -30.25 -4.47 -4.32
C ALA A 191 -31.47 -3.54 -4.16
N GLU A 192 -31.38 -2.29 -4.61
CA GLU A 192 -32.51 -1.35 -4.64
C GLU A 192 -33.60 -1.78 -5.62
N GLY A 193 -33.22 -2.10 -6.86
CA GLY A 193 -34.18 -2.55 -7.89
C GLY A 193 -34.87 -3.87 -7.53
N ALA A 194 -34.24 -4.72 -6.72
CA ALA A 194 -34.87 -5.93 -6.18
C ALA A 194 -35.91 -5.62 -5.07
N ALA A 195 -35.78 -4.49 -4.38
CA ALA A 195 -36.70 -4.06 -3.32
C ALA A 195 -37.96 -3.36 -3.88
N GLU A 196 -37.88 -2.71 -5.04
CA GLU A 196 -39.02 -2.04 -5.69
C GLU A 196 -40.14 -3.02 -6.15
N GLY A 197 -39.84 -4.33 -6.25
CA GLY A 197 -40.85 -5.37 -6.45
C GLY A 197 -41.69 -5.72 -5.22
N ALA A 198 -41.40 -5.13 -4.05
CA ALA A 198 -42.08 -5.36 -2.79
C ALA A 198 -42.75 -4.06 -2.27
N ALA A 199 -44.04 -3.91 -2.60
CA ALA A 199 -44.97 -2.88 -2.11
C ALA A 199 -44.60 -1.41 -2.40
N GLU A 200 -45.38 -0.80 -3.30
CA GLU A 200 -45.42 0.66 -3.52
C GLU A 200 -45.70 1.40 -2.20
N GLY A 201 -44.74 2.19 -1.71
CA GLY A 201 -44.98 3.15 -0.60
C GLY A 201 -43.87 3.32 0.43
N ALA A 202 -42.86 2.44 0.47
CA ALA A 202 -41.64 2.69 1.23
C ALA A 202 -40.60 3.29 0.28
N GLY A 203 -40.23 4.57 0.48
CA GLY A 203 -39.17 5.19 -0.30
C GLY A 203 -37.92 4.31 -0.34
N ALA A 204 -37.27 4.22 -1.50
CA ALA A 204 -36.04 3.47 -1.67
C ALA A 204 -35.07 3.85 -0.53
N GLY A 205 -34.68 2.85 0.27
CA GLY A 205 -33.71 3.07 1.34
C GLY A 205 -32.40 3.60 0.76
N PRO A 206 -31.50 4.16 1.60
CA PRO A 206 -30.25 4.73 1.11
C PRO A 206 -29.43 3.68 0.36
N ALA A 207 -28.80 4.07 -0.75
CA ALA A 207 -27.98 3.16 -1.55
C ALA A 207 -26.83 2.60 -0.71
N GLY A 208 -26.68 1.28 -0.70
CA GLY A 208 -25.69 0.64 0.13
C GLY A 208 -25.52 -0.85 -0.10
N VAL A 209 -24.53 -1.40 0.58
CA VAL A 209 -24.16 -2.81 0.50
C VAL A 209 -24.07 -3.44 1.88
N TRP A 210 -24.39 -4.72 1.97
CA TRP A 210 -24.16 -5.50 3.18
C TRP A 210 -22.80 -6.19 3.11
N SER A 211 -22.07 -6.22 4.22
CA SER A 211 -20.95 -7.14 4.43
C SER A 211 -20.88 -7.56 5.89
N GLN A 212 -20.74 -8.86 6.15
CA GLN A 212 -20.70 -9.46 7.50
C GLN A 212 -21.86 -9.00 8.41
N GLY A 213 -23.07 -8.86 7.86
CA GLY A 213 -24.23 -8.40 8.63
C GLY A 213 -24.25 -6.90 8.95
N VAL A 214 -23.31 -6.12 8.42
CA VAL A 214 -23.25 -4.66 8.56
C VAL A 214 -23.64 -4.00 7.24
N PHE A 215 -24.47 -2.95 7.30
CA PHE A 215 -24.87 -2.17 6.13
C PHE A 215 -24.00 -0.92 5.97
N PHE A 216 -23.39 -0.76 4.80
CA PHE A 216 -22.57 0.38 4.43
C PHE A 216 -23.29 1.22 3.40
N ARG A 217 -23.60 2.47 3.74
CA ARG A 217 -24.16 3.45 2.81
C ARG A 217 -23.07 3.91 1.84
N LEU A 218 -23.41 3.96 0.56
CA LEU A 218 -22.56 4.48 -0.51
C LEU A 218 -22.92 5.92 -0.90
N GLU A 219 -24.04 6.41 -0.41
CA GLU A 219 -24.39 7.83 -0.50
C GLU A 219 -23.63 8.63 0.57
N PRO A 220 -23.24 9.87 0.26
CA PRO A 220 -22.72 10.78 1.28
C PRO A 220 -23.77 11.03 2.37
N ALA A 221 -23.29 11.13 3.62
CA ALA A 221 -24.12 11.44 4.79
C ALA A 221 -24.58 12.90 4.82
#